data_AF-A0A829VZA5-F1
#
_entry.id   AF-A0A829VZA5-F1
#
_cell.length_a   1.000
_cell.length_b   1.000
_cell.length_c   1.000
_cell.angle_alpha   90.00
_cell.angle_beta   90.00
_cell.angle_gamma   90.00
#
_symmetry.space_group_name_H-M   'P 1'
#
loop_
_entity.id
_entity.type
_entity.pdbx_description
1 polymer ?
#
loop_
_entity_poly.entity_id
_entity_poly.type
_entity_poly.pdbx_seq_one_letter_code
_entity_poly.pdbx_strand_id
1 'polypeptide(L)' 'MGEMKTITTILITAVTTALVTASIFMGNSNYFNMSSVTDFDVTDTGLMLYTEDGTGWYWER' A
#
# COMPACT_ATOMS: atom_id res chain seq x y z
N MET A 1 21.22 33.42 13.93
CA MET A 1 19.97 33.37 13.14
C MET A 1 19.98 32.26 12.07
N GLY A 2 21.07 32.09 11.30
CA GLY A 2 21.12 31.10 10.21
C GLY A 2 21.05 29.63 10.63
N GLU A 3 21.75 29.24 11.70
CA GLU A 3 21.81 27.83 12.14
C GLU A 3 20.47 27.31 12.66
N MET A 4 19.75 28.13 13.45
CA MET A 4 18.42 27.80 13.95
C MET A 4 17.42 27.58 12.81
N LYS A 5 17.49 28.42 11.76
CA LYS A 5 16.66 28.25 10.56
C LYS A 5 16.95 26.93 9.84
N THR A 6 18.23 26.58 9.70
CA THR A 6 18.67 25.32 9.07
C THR A 6 18.18 24.09 9.85
N ILE A 7 18.31 24.10 11.19
CA ILE A 7 17.86 23.01 12.05
C ILE A 7 16.35 22.81 11.93
N THR A 8 15.57 23.89 12.00
CA THR A 8 14.11 23.82 11.88
C THR A 8 13.68 23.31 10.50
N THR A 9 14.37 23.70 9.42
CA THR A 9 14.09 23.17 8.08
C THR A 9 14.36 21.68 8.00
N ILE A 10 15.48 21.18 8.54
CA ILE A 10 15.79 19.74 8.53
C ILE A 10 14.73 18.95 9.29
N LEU A 11 14.31 19.42 10.46
CA LEU A 11 13.29 18.76 11.27
C LEU A 11 11.94 18.71 10.55
N ILE A 12 11.51 19.83 9.94
CA ILE A 12 10.27 19.88 9.16
C ILE A 12 10.35 18.92 7.99
N THR A 13 11.44 18.96 7.20
CA THR A 13 11.62 18.07 6.04
C THR A 13 11.65 16.60 6.44
N ALA A 14 12.32 16.23 7.53
CA ALA A 14 12.36 14.85 8.01
C ALA A 14 10.97 14.36 8.43
N VAL A 15 10.22 15.17 9.19
CA VAL A 15 8.86 14.83 9.66
C VAL A 15 7.88 14.74 8.49
N THR A 16 7.91 15.67 7.54
CA THR A 16 7.02 15.63 6.37
C THR A 16 7.34 14.46 5.46
N THR A 17 8.62 14.14 5.25
CA THR A 17 9.04 12.99 4.45
C THR A 17 8.54 11.68 5.08
N ALA A 18 8.71 11.51 6.39
CA ALA A 18 8.22 10.33 7.10
C ALA A 18 6.69 10.21 7.04
N LEU A 19 5.96 11.32 7.20
CA LEU A 19 4.49 11.33 7.15
C LEU A 19 3.96 10.99 5.76
N VAL A 20 4.54 11.58 4.70
CA VAL A 20 4.15 11.29 3.30
C VAL A 20 4.45 9.83 2.97
N THR A 21 5.64 9.35 3.33
CA THR A 21 6.04 7.95 3.13
C THR A 21 5.07 7.00 3.84
N ALA A 22 4.79 7.24 5.12
CA ALA A 22 3.82 6.45 5.86
C ALA A 22 2.43 6.51 5.22
N SER A 23 1.95 7.67 4.75
CA SER A 23 0.62 7.79 4.12
C SER A 23 0.50 7.01 2.79
N ILE A 24 1.60 6.89 2.03
CA ILE A 24 1.65 6.08 0.80
C ILE A 24 1.57 4.59 1.16
N PHE A 25 2.23 4.15 2.22
CA PHE A 25 2.25 2.74 2.63
C PHE A 25 1.05 2.33 3.50
N MET A 26 0.44 3.26 4.24
CA MET A 26 -0.76 3.02 5.07
C MET A 26 -2.04 2.96 4.25
N GLY A 27 -2.02 3.45 3.00
CA GLY A 27 -3.19 3.46 2.11
C GLY A 27 -3.57 2.11 1.51
N ASN A 28 -2.85 1.02 1.81
CA ASN A 28 -2.91 -0.17 0.96
C ASN A 28 -2.86 -1.52 1.67
N SER A 29 -3.62 -1.69 2.75
CA SER A 29 -3.69 -3.01 3.40
C SER A 29 -4.81 -3.91 2.85
N ASN A 30 -5.75 -3.39 2.05
CA ASN A 30 -6.93 -4.16 1.60
C ASN A 30 -7.38 -3.88 0.15
N TYR A 31 -6.63 -3.12 -0.64
CA TYR A 31 -7.01 -2.84 -2.02
C TYR A 31 -6.32 -3.82 -2.97
N PHE A 32 -7.11 -4.73 -3.52
CA PHE A 32 -6.68 -5.60 -4.59
C PHE A 32 -7.04 -4.96 -5.94
N ASN A 33 -6.09 -4.95 -6.88
CA ASN A 33 -6.34 -4.40 -8.21
C ASN A 33 -7.28 -5.33 -9.01
N MET A 34 -8.58 -5.04 -9.00
CA MET A 34 -9.56 -5.86 -9.72
C MET A 34 -9.42 -5.80 -11.25
N SER A 35 -8.77 -4.76 -11.79
CA SER A 35 -8.58 -4.64 -13.24
C SER A 35 -7.63 -5.68 -13.82
N SER A 36 -6.77 -6.29 -13.00
CA SER A 36 -5.85 -7.36 -13.41
C SER A 36 -6.44 -8.75 -13.24
N VAL A 37 -7.67 -8.89 -12.74
CA VAL A 37 -8.31 -10.20 -12.51
C VAL A 37 -8.85 -10.75 -13.82
N THR A 38 -8.48 -12.00 -14.11
CA THR A 38 -8.90 -12.70 -15.33
C THR A 38 -9.91 -13.80 -15.05
N ASP A 39 -9.90 -14.39 -13.86
CA ASP A 39 -10.83 -15.46 -13.47
C ASP A 39 -10.96 -15.58 -11.94
N PHE A 40 -11.93 -16.36 -11.47
CA PHE A 40 -12.13 -16.66 -10.06
C PHE A 40 -12.65 -18.08 -9.81
N ASP A 41 -12.36 -18.61 -8.63
CA ASP A 41 -12.92 -19.87 -8.15
C ASP A 41 -13.44 -19.73 -6.72
N VAL A 42 -14.62 -20.29 -6.45
CA VAL A 42 -15.26 -20.28 -5.13
C VAL A 42 -15.15 -21.68 -4.56
N THR A 43 -14.42 -21.79 -3.46
CA THR A 43 -14.26 -23.03 -2.71
C THR A 43 -15.21 -23.05 -1.52
N ASP A 44 -15.37 -24.22 -0.88
CA ASP A 44 -16.14 -24.31 0.36
C ASP A 44 -15.59 -23.40 1.48
N THR A 45 -14.29 -23.10 1.45
CA THR A 45 -13.53 -22.39 2.49
C THR A 45 -13.19 -20.94 2.15
N GLY A 46 -13.44 -20.48 0.92
CA GLY A 46 -12.98 -19.15 0.50
C GLY A 46 -13.08 -18.87 -0.99
N LEU A 47 -12.46 -17.76 -1.40
CA LEU A 47 -12.43 -17.23 -2.77
C LEU A 47 -10.98 -17.19 -3.26
N MET A 48 -10.73 -17.76 -4.44
CA MET A 48 -9.48 -17.59 -5.17
C MET A 48 -9.70 -16.66 -6.36
N LEU A 49 -8.84 -15.64 -6.51
CA LEU A 49 -8.80 -14.75 -7.67
C LEU A 49 -7.53 -15.03 -8.48
N TYR A 50 -7.66 -15.14 -9.79
CA TYR A 50 -6.54 -15.32 -10.71
C TYR A 50 -6.26 -14.03 -11.48
N THR A 51 -4.99 -13.66 -11.60
CA THR A 51 -4.58 -12.42 -12.29
C THR A 51 -3.85 -12.71 -13.60
N GLU A 52 -3.83 -11.71 -14.47
CA GLU A 52 -3.23 -11.79 -15.81
C GLU A 52 -1.75 -12.17 -15.81
N ASP A 53 -1.02 -11.89 -14.72
CA ASP A 53 0.39 -12.22 -14.54
C ASP A 53 0.61 -13.69 -14.09
N GLY A 54 -0.46 -14.46 -13.97
CA GLY A 54 -0.43 -15.85 -13.51
C GLY A 54 -0.31 -16.01 -12.00
N THR A 55 -0.33 -14.91 -11.25
CA THR A 55 -0.46 -14.95 -9.78
C THR A 55 -1.93 -15.04 -9.37
N GLY A 56 -2.18 -15.01 -8.06
CA GLY A 56 -3.54 -15.02 -7.54
C GLY A 56 -3.60 -14.64 -6.07
N TRP A 57 -4.82 -14.36 -5.62
CA TRP A 57 -5.11 -13.91 -4.26
C TRP A 57 -6.21 -14.78 -3.65
N TYR A 58 -5.94 -15.36 -2.49
CA TYR A 58 -6.90 -16.18 -1.75
C TYR A 58 -7.45 -15.43 -0.55
N TRP A 59 -8.76 -15.50 -0.38
CA TRP A 59 -9.48 -14.95 0.77
C TRP A 59 -10.26 -16.07 1.46
N GLU A 60 -9.93 -16.35 2.73
CA GLU A 60 -10.62 -17.33 3.57
C GLU A 60 -11.94 -16.75 4.12
N ARG A 61 -12.97 -17.59 4.28
CA ARG A 61 -14.26 -17.20 4.89
C ARG A 61 -14.19 -17.16 6.42
#